data_AF-A0A066XJE9-F1
#
_entry.id   AF-A0A066XJE9-F1
#
_cell.length_a   1.000
_cell.length_b   1.000
_cell.length_c   1.000
_cell.angle_alpha   90.00
_cell.angle_beta   90.00
_cell.angle_gamma   90.00
#
_symmetry.space_group_name_H-M   'P 1'
#
loop_
_entity.id
_entity.type
_entity.pdbx_description
1 polymer ?
#
loop_
_entity_poly.entity_id
_entity_poly.type
_entity_poly.pdbx_seq_one_letter_code
_entity_poly.pdbx_strand_id
1 'polypeptide(L)'
;MATSVKTAAKSNQTPLKFTPGEYTSSSDSLPEASTDNDGGDFLLGLASKQHRGLNELRDDRDSKHEHIRHKFAHKRDQARLYYESQRQLAEENYQTGVCSPFRIFFRRRLKRELENIYERERNGMSVLLKGEGIELGLAARKHEGRERIYIRQCRQEWSRKHPAAPFWYDGEKTRSCSDDSTGPSVSPRSFI
;
A
#
# COMPACT_ATOMS: atom_id res chain seq x y z
N MET A 1 44.32 -0.69 38.20
CA MET A 1 44.16 -0.42 36.76
C MET A 1 42.82 -1.06 36.35
N ALA A 2 41.72 -0.30 36.37
CA ALA A 2 41.12 0.41 35.22
C ALA A 2 40.74 -0.55 34.08
N THR A 3 39.49 -0.67 33.59
CA THR A 3 38.26 0.12 33.77
C THR A 3 37.03 -0.69 33.31
N SER A 4 35.90 -0.36 33.93
CA SER A 4 34.51 -0.68 33.60
C SER A 4 34.07 -0.12 32.24
N VAL A 5 33.20 -0.84 31.50
CA VAL A 5 32.45 -0.28 30.36
C VAL A 5 30.95 -0.39 30.62
N LYS A 6 30.36 0.77 30.88
CA LYS A 6 28.93 1.04 30.99
C LYS A 6 28.26 1.01 29.62
N THR A 7 27.05 0.48 29.61
CA THR A 7 25.98 0.76 28.64
C THR A 7 25.58 2.24 28.67
N ALA A 8 25.38 2.85 27.50
CA ALA A 8 24.47 3.98 27.32
C ALA A 8 24.05 4.09 25.84
N ALA A 9 22.77 3.87 25.59
CA ALA A 9 22.09 4.22 24.36
C ALA A 9 22.07 5.75 24.20
N LYS A 10 22.35 6.25 22.99
CA LYS A 10 21.94 7.60 22.58
C LYS A 10 21.21 7.54 21.24
N SER A 11 19.90 7.65 21.39
CA SER A 11 18.92 8.06 20.40
C SER A 11 19.23 9.48 19.92
N ASN A 12 19.47 9.66 18.62
CA ASN A 12 19.40 10.95 17.95
C ASN A 12 18.26 10.89 16.92
N GLN A 13 17.03 11.09 17.40
CA GLN A 13 15.92 11.51 16.55
C GLN A 13 16.01 13.02 16.38
N THR A 14 16.31 13.46 15.16
CA THR A 14 16.09 14.85 14.75
C THR A 14 14.66 14.95 14.21
N PRO A 15 13.76 15.76 14.79
CA PRO A 15 12.44 15.96 14.24
C PRO A 15 12.52 16.92 13.05
N LEU A 16 12.20 16.44 11.85
CA LEU A 16 11.89 17.30 10.70
C LEU A 16 10.60 18.07 11.01
N LYS A 17 10.76 19.30 11.50
CA LYS A 17 9.72 20.34 11.48
C LYS A 17 9.36 20.61 10.03
N PHE A 18 8.22 20.12 9.58
CA PHE A 18 7.53 20.68 8.41
C PHE A 18 6.77 21.93 8.87
N THR A 19 7.31 23.09 8.55
CA THR A 19 6.58 24.36 8.54
C THR A 19 5.74 24.43 7.27
N PRO A 20 4.41 24.61 7.34
CA PRO A 20 3.59 24.96 6.19
C PRO A 20 3.82 26.46 5.91
N GLY A 21 4.77 26.75 5.02
CA GLY A 21 5.04 28.09 4.54
C GLY A 21 4.02 28.50 3.48
N GLU A 22 3.09 29.36 3.92
CA GLU A 22 2.45 30.46 3.19
C GLU A 22 2.76 30.59 1.70
N TYR A 23 1.74 30.37 0.86
CA TYR A 23 1.72 30.97 -0.47
C TYR A 23 1.29 32.43 -0.33
N THR A 24 2.26 33.30 -0.54
CA THR A 24 2.14 34.74 -0.70
C THR A 24 1.00 35.10 -1.65
N SER A 25 0.08 35.92 -1.14
CA SER A 25 -0.84 36.74 -1.92
C SER A 25 -0.03 37.63 -2.87
N SER A 26 -0.34 37.60 -4.17
CA SER A 26 0.13 38.62 -5.11
C SER A 26 -0.90 38.83 -6.22
N SER A 27 -1.51 40.02 -6.14
CA SER A 27 -2.15 40.85 -7.16
C SER A 27 -3.18 40.29 -8.13
N ASP A 28 -4.40 40.81 -7.92
CA ASP A 28 -5.33 41.36 -8.91
C ASP A 28 -4.88 41.33 -10.37
N SER A 29 -5.64 40.59 -11.17
CA SER A 29 -5.92 40.90 -12.57
C SER A 29 -7.22 40.17 -12.94
N LEU A 30 -8.35 40.87 -12.83
CA LEU A 30 -9.60 40.50 -13.50
C LEU A 30 -9.39 40.71 -15.01
N PRO A 31 -9.62 39.71 -15.88
CA PRO A 31 -9.92 40.00 -17.26
C PRO A 31 -11.42 40.21 -17.40
N GLU A 32 -11.78 41.38 -17.94
CA GLU A 32 -13.11 41.67 -18.48
C GLU A 32 -13.55 40.61 -19.48
N ALA A 33 -14.86 40.37 -19.51
CA ALA A 33 -15.51 39.38 -20.34
C ALA A 33 -15.35 39.67 -21.84
N SER A 34 -14.84 38.67 -22.57
CA SER A 34 -15.06 38.53 -24.01
C SER A 34 -15.79 37.22 -24.27
N THR A 35 -17.07 37.34 -24.58
CA THR A 35 -17.95 36.24 -25.01
C THR A 35 -17.54 35.82 -26.41
N ASP A 36 -16.71 34.77 -26.52
CA ASP A 36 -16.54 34.02 -27.75
C ASP A 36 -17.06 32.60 -27.55
N ASN A 37 -17.98 32.23 -28.44
CA ASN A 37 -18.62 30.91 -28.49
C ASN A 37 -17.57 29.84 -28.88
N ASP A 38 -16.91 29.28 -27.88
CA ASP A 38 -16.21 27.99 -27.95
C ASP A 38 -16.30 27.27 -26.59
N GLY A 39 -17.53 27.07 -26.12
CA GLY A 39 -17.80 26.48 -24.80
C GLY A 39 -17.40 25.01 -24.68
N GLY A 40 -17.17 24.31 -25.79
CA GLY A 40 -16.79 22.90 -25.82
C GLY A 40 -15.34 22.67 -25.40
N ASP A 41 -14.41 23.40 -26.00
CA ASP A 41 -12.97 23.17 -25.82
C ASP A 41 -12.49 23.56 -24.41
N PHE A 42 -13.12 24.56 -23.80
CA PHE A 42 -12.82 24.96 -22.42
C PHE A 42 -13.32 23.95 -21.37
N LEU A 43 -14.51 23.38 -21.57
CA LEU A 43 -15.06 22.32 -20.72
C LEU A 43 -14.18 21.06 -20.77
N LEU A 44 -13.77 20.67 -21.98
CA LEU A 44 -12.86 19.55 -22.23
C LEU A 44 -11.47 19.79 -21.59
N GLY A 45 -10.95 21.01 -21.65
CA GLY A 45 -9.67 21.37 -21.05
C GLY A 45 -9.65 21.24 -19.52
N LEU A 46 -10.68 21.76 -18.83
CA LEU A 46 -10.77 21.67 -17.37
C LEU A 46 -10.99 20.23 -16.90
N ALA A 47 -11.92 19.50 -17.53
CA ALA A 47 -12.17 18.10 -17.20
C ALA A 47 -10.90 17.26 -17.38
N SER A 48 -10.21 17.42 -18.51
CA SER A 48 -8.96 16.69 -18.80
C SER A 48 -7.88 16.96 -17.75
N LYS A 49 -7.74 18.21 -17.29
CA LYS A 49 -6.79 18.57 -16.24
C LYS A 49 -7.14 17.91 -14.90
N GLN A 50 -8.42 17.92 -14.53
CA GLN A 50 -8.89 17.32 -13.28
C GLN A 50 -8.79 15.78 -13.32
N HIS A 51 -9.05 15.15 -14.48
CA HIS A 51 -8.81 13.72 -14.70
C HIS A 51 -7.34 13.35 -14.53
N ARG A 52 -6.44 14.12 -15.15
CA ARG A 52 -5.00 13.87 -15.02
C ARG A 52 -4.58 13.92 -13.56
N GLY A 53 -4.97 14.95 -12.81
CA GLY A 53 -4.60 15.05 -11.39
C GLY A 53 -5.18 13.91 -10.54
N LEU A 54 -6.39 13.43 -10.87
CA LEU A 54 -6.96 12.25 -10.20
C LEU A 54 -6.17 10.97 -10.52
N ASN A 55 -5.74 10.79 -11.77
CA ASN A 55 -4.91 9.66 -12.18
C ASN A 55 -3.55 9.70 -11.48
N GLU A 56 -2.90 10.87 -11.42
CA GLU A 56 -1.64 11.05 -10.68
C GLU A 56 -1.78 10.65 -9.19
N LEU A 57 -2.91 10.97 -8.54
CA LEU A 57 -3.18 10.54 -7.17
C LEU A 57 -3.36 9.01 -7.03
N ARG A 58 -3.91 8.36 -8.05
CA ARG A 58 -4.08 6.90 -8.11
C ARG A 58 -2.75 6.21 -8.40
N ASP A 59 -1.93 6.78 -9.27
CA ASP A 59 -0.58 6.29 -9.55
C ASP A 59 0.31 6.40 -8.30
N ASP A 60 0.22 7.51 -7.54
CA ASP A 60 0.90 7.67 -6.24
C ASP A 60 0.44 6.59 -5.24
N ARG A 61 -0.87 6.30 -5.19
CA ARG A 61 -1.44 5.23 -4.36
C ARG A 61 -0.86 3.87 -4.74
N ASP A 62 -0.86 3.54 -6.02
CA ASP A 62 -0.47 2.22 -6.51
C ASP A 62 1.05 2.02 -6.34
N SER A 63 1.84 3.06 -6.64
CA SER A 63 3.27 3.11 -6.31
C SER A 63 3.53 2.89 -4.82
N LYS A 64 2.72 3.51 -3.94
CA LYS A 64 2.87 3.32 -2.50
C LYS A 64 2.53 1.90 -2.04
N HIS A 65 1.48 1.29 -2.60
CA HIS A 65 1.14 -0.09 -2.30
C HIS A 65 2.23 -1.06 -2.76
N GLU A 66 2.74 -0.89 -3.97
CA GLU A 66 3.84 -1.72 -4.49
C GLU A 66 5.10 -1.59 -3.65
N HIS A 67 5.45 -0.37 -3.23
CA HIS A 67 6.57 -0.16 -2.32
C HIS A 67 6.40 -0.93 -1.00
N ILE A 68 5.20 -0.92 -0.41
CA ILE A 68 4.91 -1.68 0.82
C ILE A 68 5.04 -3.18 0.56
N ARG A 69 4.43 -3.70 -0.52
CA ARG A 69 4.52 -5.12 -0.90
C ARG A 69 5.97 -5.57 -1.04
N HIS A 70 6.77 -4.82 -1.80
CA HIS A 70 8.17 -5.12 -2.03
C HIS A 70 8.97 -5.13 -0.71
N LYS A 71 8.76 -4.11 0.14
CA LYS A 71 9.41 -4.01 1.46
C LYS A 71 9.10 -5.23 2.33
N PHE A 72 7.86 -5.71 2.38
CA PHE A 72 7.50 -6.89 3.16
C PHE A 72 7.92 -8.20 2.52
N ALA A 73 7.90 -8.31 1.19
CA ALA A 73 8.45 -9.45 0.48
C ALA A 73 9.93 -9.65 0.82
N HIS A 74 10.73 -8.59 0.70
CA HIS A 74 12.15 -8.61 1.06
C HIS A 74 12.38 -9.05 2.51
N LYS A 75 11.60 -8.54 3.46
CA LYS A 75 11.69 -8.96 4.88
C LYS A 75 11.36 -10.43 5.08
N ARG A 76 10.37 -10.97 4.36
CA ARG A 76 10.02 -12.39 4.44
C ARG A 76 11.14 -13.26 3.87
N ASP A 77 11.74 -12.86 2.76
CA ASP A 77 12.85 -13.59 2.15
C ASP A 77 14.07 -13.62 3.07
N GLN A 78 14.43 -12.48 3.67
CA GLN A 78 15.49 -12.42 4.67
C GLN A 78 15.20 -13.31 5.88
N ALA A 79 13.96 -13.32 6.37
CA ALA A 79 13.57 -14.15 7.49
C ALA A 79 13.61 -15.65 7.14
N ARG A 80 13.20 -16.04 5.92
CA ARG A 80 13.31 -17.43 5.43
C ARG A 80 14.77 -17.88 5.40
N LEU A 81 15.65 -17.09 4.79
CA LEU A 81 17.09 -17.37 4.73
C LEU A 81 17.71 -17.51 6.13
N TYR A 82 17.30 -16.65 7.07
CA TYR A 82 17.72 -16.75 8.47
C TYR A 82 17.31 -18.09 9.09
N TYR A 83 16.04 -18.50 8.96
CA TYR A 83 15.56 -19.75 9.54
C TYR A 83 16.11 -20.99 8.82
N GLU A 84 16.36 -20.92 7.52
CA GLU A 84 17.09 -21.96 6.76
C GLU A 84 18.49 -22.17 7.34
N SER A 85 19.25 -21.09 7.56
CA SER A 85 20.57 -21.17 8.18
C SER A 85 20.52 -21.75 9.60
N GLN A 86 19.52 -21.38 10.40
CA GLN A 86 19.34 -21.96 11.75
C GLN A 86 19.06 -23.47 11.71
N ARG A 87 18.27 -23.95 10.74
CA ARG A 87 18.02 -25.38 10.56
C ARG A 87 19.30 -26.13 10.19
N GLN A 88 20.07 -25.61 9.25
CA GLN A 88 21.35 -26.19 8.84
C GLN A 88 22.31 -26.28 10.02
N LEU A 89 22.44 -25.21 10.81
CA LEU A 89 23.29 -25.19 11.99
C LEU A 89 22.86 -26.23 13.04
N ALA A 90 21.56 -26.39 13.28
CA ALA A 90 21.04 -27.40 14.19
C ALA A 90 21.36 -28.82 13.70
N GLU A 91 21.25 -29.08 12.40
CA GLU A 91 21.60 -30.37 11.79
C GLU A 91 23.11 -30.66 11.85
N GLU A 92 23.96 -29.67 11.57
CA GLU A 92 25.42 -29.78 11.69
C GLU A 92 25.86 -30.06 13.14
N ASN A 93 25.26 -29.36 14.11
CA ASN A 93 25.49 -29.59 15.54
C ASN A 93 25.10 -31.01 15.97
N TYR A 94 24.03 -31.57 15.38
CA TYR A 94 23.69 -32.97 15.61
C TYR A 94 24.73 -33.90 15.00
N GLN A 95 25.10 -33.70 13.73
CA GLN A 95 26.08 -34.57 13.04
C GLN A 95 27.43 -34.61 13.76
N THR A 96 27.91 -33.48 14.27
CA THR A 96 29.15 -33.40 15.06
C THR A 96 29.05 -34.10 16.42
N GLY A 97 27.87 -34.16 17.03
CA GLY A 97 27.61 -34.85 18.31
C GLY A 97 27.33 -36.36 18.21
N VAL A 98 27.23 -36.93 16.99
CA VAL A 98 26.76 -38.31 16.75
C VAL A 98 27.73 -39.41 17.20
N CYS A 99 29.01 -39.11 17.49
CA CYS A 99 29.96 -40.07 18.06
C CYS A 99 29.69 -40.47 19.54
N SER A 100 28.57 -40.02 20.12
CA SER A 100 28.22 -40.27 21.53
C SER A 100 27.21 -41.41 21.71
N PRO A 101 27.33 -42.26 22.76
CA PRO A 101 26.34 -43.30 23.09
C PRO A 101 24.92 -42.76 23.36
N PHE A 102 24.76 -41.45 23.55
CA PHE A 102 23.47 -40.79 23.77
C PHE A 102 22.72 -40.41 22.48
N ARG A 103 23.02 -41.05 21.34
CA ARG A 103 22.46 -40.72 20.01
C ARG A 103 20.93 -40.59 19.97
N ILE A 104 20.20 -41.41 20.73
CA ILE A 104 18.73 -41.34 20.84
C ILE A 104 18.28 -40.03 21.51
N PHE A 105 18.96 -39.60 22.57
CA PHE A 105 18.66 -38.34 23.26
C PHE A 105 18.98 -37.14 22.37
N PHE A 106 20.11 -37.17 21.65
CA PHE A 106 20.45 -36.14 20.67
C PHE A 106 19.44 -36.03 19.53
N ARG A 107 18.93 -37.16 19.02
CA ARG A 107 17.90 -37.16 17.97
C ARG A 107 16.58 -36.54 18.47
N ARG A 108 16.15 -36.87 19.69
CA ARG A 108 14.96 -36.26 20.32
C ARG A 108 15.14 -34.77 20.58
N ARG A 109 16.35 -34.33 20.92
CA ARG A 109 16.69 -32.91 21.11
C ARG A 109 16.64 -32.17 19.78
N LEU A 110 17.33 -32.67 18.74
CA LEU A 110 17.30 -32.09 17.40
C LEU A 110 15.86 -31.92 16.89
N LYS A 111 15.02 -32.95 17.04
CA LYS A 111 13.62 -32.87 16.61
C LYS A 111 12.89 -31.70 17.26
N ARG A 112 13.02 -31.54 18.59
CA ARG A 112 12.40 -30.43 19.33
C ARG A 112 12.96 -29.07 18.91
N GLU A 113 14.26 -29.00 18.64
CA GLU A 113 14.92 -27.78 18.21
C GLU A 113 14.43 -27.34 16.82
N LEU A 114 14.37 -28.27 15.86
CA LEU A 114 13.82 -28.00 14.52
C LEU A 114 12.35 -27.60 14.59
N GLU A 115 11.54 -28.28 15.42
CA GLU A 115 10.12 -27.94 15.61
C GLU A 115 9.94 -26.52 16.15
N ASN A 116 10.74 -26.13 17.15
CA ASN A 116 10.77 -24.77 17.68
C ASN A 116 11.22 -23.75 16.61
N ILE A 117 12.20 -24.09 15.76
CA ILE A 117 12.62 -23.23 14.65
C ILE A 117 11.47 -23.02 13.65
N TYR A 118 10.78 -24.09 13.24
CA TYR A 118 9.63 -23.99 12.33
C TYR A 118 8.47 -23.21 12.93
N GLU A 119 8.19 -23.37 14.22
CA GLU A 119 7.15 -22.61 14.91
C GLU A 119 7.49 -21.12 14.95
N ARG A 120 8.74 -20.76 15.29
CA ARG A 120 9.22 -19.37 15.26
C ARG A 120 9.17 -18.77 13.86
N GLU A 121 9.55 -19.54 12.84
CA GLU A 121 9.43 -19.12 11.45
C GLU A 121 7.98 -18.81 11.09
N ARG A 122 7.05 -19.74 11.34
CA ARG A 122 5.62 -19.56 11.06
C ARG A 122 5.05 -18.34 11.78
N ASN A 123 5.38 -18.17 13.05
CA ASN A 123 4.94 -17.03 13.85
C ASN A 123 5.52 -15.72 13.31
N GLY A 124 6.81 -15.69 12.99
CA GLY A 124 7.48 -14.54 12.38
C GLY A 124 6.85 -14.17 11.03
N MET A 125 6.58 -15.14 10.17
CA MET A 125 5.91 -14.91 8.88
C MET A 125 4.50 -14.38 9.05
N SER A 126 3.74 -14.90 10.02
CA SER A 126 2.40 -14.41 10.34
C SER A 126 2.42 -12.95 10.77
N VAL A 127 3.39 -12.55 11.60
CA VAL A 127 3.57 -11.15 12.03
C VAL A 127 3.90 -10.27 10.84
N LEU A 128 4.79 -10.69 9.94
CA LEU A 128 5.14 -9.92 8.74
C LEU A 128 3.93 -9.74 7.81
N LEU A 129 3.13 -10.77 7.59
CA LEU A 129 1.91 -10.70 6.78
C LEU A 129 0.86 -9.77 7.39
N LYS A 130 0.65 -9.84 8.71
CA LYS A 130 -0.25 -8.92 9.42
C LYS A 130 0.25 -7.47 9.33
N GLY A 131 1.56 -7.27 9.49
CA GLY A 131 2.19 -5.96 9.36
C GLY A 131 1.98 -5.35 7.98
N GLU A 132 2.14 -6.15 6.92
CA GLU A 132 1.86 -5.72 5.54
C GLU A 132 0.40 -5.28 5.38
N GLY A 133 -0.55 -6.10 5.84
CA GLY A 133 -1.97 -5.77 5.76
C GLY A 133 -2.33 -4.47 6.49
N ILE A 134 -1.71 -4.22 7.65
CA ILE A 134 -1.90 -2.97 8.41
C ILE A 134 -1.34 -1.77 7.63
N GLU A 135 -0.11 -1.86 7.12
CA GLU A 135 0.51 -0.76 6.35
C GLU A 135 -0.27 -0.47 5.06
N LEU A 136 -0.69 -1.51 4.32
CA LEU A 136 -1.53 -1.37 3.13
C LEU A 136 -2.88 -0.73 3.48
N GLY A 137 -3.55 -1.20 4.53
CA GLY A 137 -4.82 -0.63 4.96
C GLY A 137 -4.73 0.83 5.39
N LEU A 138 -3.64 1.23 6.06
CA LEU A 138 -3.38 2.62 6.41
C LEU A 138 -3.15 3.49 5.17
N ALA A 139 -2.37 2.99 4.21
CA ALA A 139 -2.14 3.69 2.94
C ALA A 139 -3.46 3.89 2.19
N ALA A 140 -4.25 2.82 2.00
CA ALA A 140 -5.54 2.87 1.32
C ALA A 140 -6.47 3.94 1.92
N ARG A 141 -6.68 3.94 3.24
CA ARG A 141 -7.53 4.93 3.92
C ARG A 141 -7.04 6.37 3.72
N LYS A 142 -5.71 6.59 3.75
CA LYS A 142 -5.12 7.91 3.52
C LYS A 142 -5.38 8.39 2.08
N HIS A 143 -5.22 7.51 1.09
CA HIS A 143 -5.48 7.84 -0.31
C HIS A 143 -6.96 8.07 -0.58
N GLU A 144 -7.86 7.25 -0.03
CA GLU A 144 -9.31 7.50 -0.12
C GLU A 144 -9.69 8.88 0.41
N GLY A 145 -9.11 9.29 1.54
CA GLY A 145 -9.33 10.63 2.09
C GLY A 145 -8.87 11.73 1.13
N ARG A 146 -7.68 11.58 0.53
CA ARG A 146 -7.13 12.53 -0.45
C ARG A 146 -7.99 12.60 -1.71
N GLU A 147 -8.38 11.46 -2.27
CA GLU A 147 -9.22 11.37 -3.48
C GLU A 147 -10.59 12.05 -3.23
N ARG A 148 -11.23 11.78 -2.09
CA ARG A 148 -12.50 12.45 -1.72
C ARG A 148 -12.36 13.97 -1.62
N ILE A 149 -11.27 14.46 -1.03
CA ILE A 149 -11.00 15.90 -0.92
C ILE A 149 -10.76 16.50 -2.32
N TYR A 150 -9.95 15.84 -3.14
CA TYR A 150 -9.65 16.27 -4.51
C TYR A 150 -10.93 16.38 -5.35
N ILE A 151 -11.75 15.33 -5.38
CA ILE A 151 -13.02 15.32 -6.10
C ILE A 151 -13.95 16.45 -5.62
N ARG A 152 -13.98 16.73 -4.31
CA ARG A 152 -14.77 17.84 -3.76
C ARG A 152 -14.28 19.19 -4.28
N GLN A 153 -12.96 19.41 -4.30
CA GLN A 153 -12.36 20.65 -4.83
C GLN A 153 -12.64 20.79 -6.33
N CYS A 154 -12.47 19.73 -7.10
CA CYS A 154 -12.80 19.70 -8.53
C CYS A 154 -14.27 20.06 -8.78
N ARG A 155 -15.20 19.50 -7.99
CA ARG A 155 -16.63 19.81 -8.09
C ARG A 155 -16.92 21.28 -7.78
N GLN A 156 -16.29 21.85 -6.76
CA GLN A 156 -16.45 23.27 -6.43
C GLN A 156 -15.95 24.16 -7.57
N GLU A 157 -14.75 23.88 -8.10
CA GLU A 157 -14.21 24.61 -9.25
C GLU A 157 -15.12 24.47 -10.48
N TRP A 158 -15.61 23.25 -10.75
CA TRP A 158 -16.53 22.96 -11.83
C TRP A 158 -17.81 23.77 -11.71
N SER A 159 -18.46 23.78 -10.54
CA SER A 159 -19.69 24.55 -10.31
C SER A 159 -19.50 26.06 -10.48
N ARG A 160 -18.30 26.57 -10.21
CA ARG A 160 -17.97 28.00 -10.38
C ARG A 160 -17.80 28.37 -11.85
N LYS A 161 -17.10 27.53 -12.62
CA LYS A 161 -16.81 27.79 -14.04
C LYS A 161 -17.97 27.38 -14.96
N HIS A 162 -18.72 26.35 -14.55
CA HIS A 162 -19.74 25.69 -15.37
C HIS A 162 -20.99 25.33 -14.54
N PRO A 163 -21.74 26.32 -14.04
CA PRO A 163 -22.86 26.10 -13.10
C PRO A 163 -24.01 25.27 -13.70
N ALA A 164 -24.19 25.32 -15.03
CA ALA A 164 -25.25 24.59 -15.74
C ALA A 164 -24.79 23.21 -16.27
N ALA A 165 -23.49 22.90 -16.21
CA ALA A 165 -22.96 21.64 -16.73
C ALA A 165 -22.88 20.58 -15.62
N PRO A 166 -23.31 19.32 -15.87
CA PRO A 166 -23.13 18.25 -14.91
C PRO A 166 -21.63 18.01 -14.65
N PHE A 167 -21.29 17.63 -13.41
CA PHE A 167 -19.92 17.33 -13.06
C PHE A 167 -19.48 16.01 -13.71
N TRP A 168 -18.38 16.04 -14.45
CA TRP A 168 -17.90 14.91 -15.26
C TRP A 168 -17.76 13.59 -14.46
N TYR A 169 -17.34 13.67 -13.20
CA TYR A 169 -17.12 12.49 -12.34
C TYR A 169 -18.42 11.77 -11.96
N ASP A 170 -19.57 12.46 -12.01
CA ASP A 170 -20.87 11.86 -11.70
C ASP A 170 -21.35 10.93 -12.82
N GLY A 171 -21.00 11.23 -14.08
CA GLY A 171 -21.34 10.40 -15.24
C GLY A 171 -20.50 9.12 -15.35
N GLU A 172 -19.30 9.08 -14.75
CA GLU A 172 -18.43 7.89 -14.79
C GLU A 172 -18.92 6.77 -13.88
N LYS A 173 -19.50 7.09 -12.72
CA LYS A 173 -20.05 6.10 -11.79
C LYS A 173 -21.26 5.36 -12.35
N THR A 174 -22.04 6.00 -13.21
CA THR A 174 -23.22 5.39 -13.83
C THR A 174 -22.87 4.36 -14.91
N ARG A 175 -21.70 4.47 -15.56
CA ARG A 175 -21.26 3.48 -16.56
C ARG A 175 -20.71 2.19 -15.94
N SER A 176 -20.24 2.23 -14.69
CA SER A 176 -19.64 1.08 -14.02
C SER A 176 -20.66 0.08 -13.43
N CYS A 177 -21.95 0.41 -13.44
CA CYS A 177 -23.03 -0.43 -12.90
C CYS A 177 -23.95 -1.05 -13.97
N SER A 178 -23.70 -0.81 -15.25
CA SER A 178 -24.60 -1.21 -16.35
C SER A 178 -24.21 -2.50 -17.08
N ASP A 179 -23.12 -3.18 -16.71
CA ASP A 179 -22.63 -4.38 -17.42
C ASP A 179 -22.75 -5.70 -16.64
N ASP A 180 -23.81 -5.86 -15.83
CA ASP A 180 -24.21 -7.17 -15.28
C ASP A 180 -25.71 -7.40 -15.52
N SER A 181 -26.09 -7.62 -16.77
CA SER A 181 -27.38 -8.21 -17.12
C SER A 181 -27.29 -9.01 -18.42
N THR A 182 -26.39 -10.00 -18.45
CA THR A 182 -26.56 -11.14 -19.38
C THR A 182 -27.22 -12.26 -18.59
N GLY A 183 -28.55 -12.32 -18.65
CA GLY A 183 -29.32 -13.39 -18.03
C GLY A 183 -29.02 -14.75 -18.67
N PRO A 184 -29.06 -15.86 -17.91
CA PRO A 184 -28.99 -17.18 -18.50
C PRO A 184 -30.30 -17.44 -19.28
N SER A 185 -30.19 -17.47 -20.61
CA SER A 185 -31.21 -18.01 -21.50
C SER A 185 -31.32 -19.52 -21.25
N VAL A 186 -32.20 -19.90 -20.32
CA VAL A 186 -32.68 -21.28 -20.18
C VAL A 186 -33.66 -21.53 -21.31
N SER A 187 -33.26 -22.29 -22.32
CA SER A 187 -34.18 -22.83 -23.32
C SER A 187 -34.55 -24.28 -22.95
N PRO A 188 -35.83 -24.67 -23.01
CA PRO A 188 -36.33 -25.94 -22.48
C PRO A 188 -36.20 -27.11 -23.45
N ARG A 189 -35.89 -28.29 -22.87
CA ARG A 189 -36.22 -29.68 -23.25
C ARG A 189 -36.64 -29.99 -24.72
N SER A 190 -36.06 -31.08 -25.21
CA SER A 190 -36.86 -32.17 -25.82
C SER A 190 -36.36 -33.54 -25.37
N PHE A 191 -37.25 -34.28 -24.73
CA PHE A 191 -37.25 -35.75 -24.70
C PHE A 191 -37.60 -36.22 -26.12
N ILE A 192 -36.82 -37.14 -26.70
CA ILE A 192 -37.19 -38.52 -27.08
C ILE A 192 -35.89 -39.32 -27.09
#